data_AF-A0A0Q0HAN0-F1
#
_entry.id   AF-A0A0Q0HAN0-F1
#
_cell.length_a   1.000
_cell.length_b   1.000
_cell.length_c   1.000
_cell.angle_alpha   90.00
_cell.angle_beta   90.00
_cell.angle_gamma   90.00
#
_symmetry.space_group_name_H-M   'P 1'
#
loop_
_entity.id
_entity.type
_entity.pdbx_description
1 polymer ?
#
loop_
_entity_poly.entity_id
_entity_poly.type
_entity_poly.pdbx_seq_one_letter_code
_entity_poly.pdbx_strand_id
1 'polypeptide(L)'
;MANSQVESTSSYQYDSLGRRVGKQSEIKGKTDQKRFLWQGLRLLREEGPEQSSLYLYEPGSYAPLARVDQRDGEVENRIYYFHTDQIGTPLEMTDAEGQIVWQAKYRPWGAVEKLVVNEVEQNLRFQGQYFDVETGLHYNTFRYYDPEIGRFITQDPIGLSGGDNLYLYAVNSTSRIDPLGLCSKILSSRMVNSGIARPANSAAHHIVGDTSKLAEPARRIMAKHKIDIDDPANGVFLPNRNNTDFNLPGIAHNGKHPNVYFENVNEMIIAADQAGGKPMVMKTLDNIRSELLAASRDSKWANLFR
;
A
#
# COMPACT_ATOMS: atom_id res chain seq x y z
N MET A 1 38.93 -25.81 -6.02
CA MET A 1 38.17 -25.05 -7.03
C MET A 1 36.79 -25.71 -7.11
N ALA A 2 35.73 -25.02 -6.67
CA ALA A 2 34.38 -25.55 -6.82
C ALA A 2 34.03 -25.51 -8.30
N ASN A 3 33.86 -26.68 -8.90
CA ASN A 3 33.52 -26.86 -10.30
C ASN A 3 32.04 -26.46 -10.45
N SER A 4 31.77 -25.16 -10.54
CA SER A 4 30.41 -24.66 -10.77
C SER A 4 30.09 -24.87 -12.26
N GLN A 5 29.51 -26.02 -12.57
CA GLN A 5 28.81 -26.17 -13.84
C GLN A 5 27.68 -25.15 -13.87
N VAL A 6 27.68 -24.31 -14.90
CA VAL A 6 26.57 -23.38 -15.17
C VAL A 6 25.35 -24.22 -15.51
N GLU A 7 24.38 -24.29 -14.60
CA GLU A 7 23.15 -25.09 -14.79
C GLU A 7 22.14 -24.40 -15.71
N SER A 8 22.22 -23.07 -15.83
CA SER A 8 21.40 -22.28 -16.75
C SER A 8 22.06 -20.98 -17.19
N THR A 9 21.74 -20.53 -18.39
CA THR A 9 22.11 -19.19 -18.91
C THR A 9 20.86 -18.53 -19.46
N SER A 10 20.67 -17.23 -19.23
CA SER A 10 19.52 -16.49 -19.78
C SER A 10 19.93 -15.10 -20.25
N SER A 11 19.28 -14.63 -21.32
CA SER A 11 19.47 -13.31 -21.91
C SER A 11 18.12 -12.64 -22.15
N TYR A 12 18.09 -11.31 -22.01
CA TYR A 12 16.88 -10.51 -22.10
C TYR A 12 17.11 -9.33 -23.05
N GLN A 13 16.09 -8.99 -23.84
CA GLN A 13 16.12 -7.89 -24.80
C GLN A 13 15.06 -6.86 -24.40
N TYR A 14 15.39 -5.58 -24.51
CA TYR A 14 14.54 -4.47 -24.09
C TYR A 14 14.40 -3.44 -25.20
N ASP A 15 13.25 -2.77 -25.27
CA ASP A 15 13.07 -1.60 -26.12
C ASP A 15 13.60 -0.31 -25.47
N SER A 16 13.54 0.80 -26.20
CA SER A 16 13.99 2.13 -25.73
C SER A 16 13.17 2.69 -24.55
N LEU A 17 11.99 2.11 -24.26
CA LEU A 17 11.17 2.46 -23.10
C LEU A 17 11.49 1.58 -21.89
N GLY A 18 12.44 0.65 -21.99
CA GLY A 18 12.84 -0.26 -20.92
C GLY A 18 11.93 -1.48 -20.75
N ARG A 19 10.99 -1.72 -21.67
CA ARG A 19 10.12 -2.90 -21.62
C ARG A 19 10.83 -4.09 -22.23
N ARG A 20 10.75 -5.25 -21.59
CA ARG A 20 11.33 -6.49 -22.10
C ARG A 20 10.55 -6.95 -23.33
N VAL A 21 11.21 -7.05 -24.48
CA VAL A 21 10.61 -7.48 -25.76
C VAL A 21 10.99 -8.91 -26.14
N GLY A 22 12.00 -9.47 -25.47
CA GLY A 22 12.42 -10.85 -25.70
C GLY A 22 13.18 -11.44 -24.54
N LYS A 23 13.12 -12.76 -24.42
CA LYS A 23 14.02 -13.55 -23.58
C LYS A 23 14.41 -14.85 -24.26
N GLN A 24 15.62 -15.31 -23.94
CA GLN A 24 16.12 -16.62 -24.33
C GLN A 24 16.81 -17.23 -23.12
N SER A 25 16.41 -18.43 -22.72
CA SER A 25 16.98 -19.17 -21.61
C SER A 25 17.42 -20.55 -22.06
N GLU A 26 18.50 -21.05 -21.46
CA GLU A 26 18.96 -22.41 -21.59
C GLU A 26 19.05 -23.01 -20.20
N ILE A 27 18.25 -24.04 -19.91
CA ILE A 27 18.21 -24.72 -18.61
C ILE A 27 18.47 -26.20 -18.87
N LYS A 28 19.56 -26.75 -18.31
CA LYS A 28 19.94 -28.16 -18.49
C LYS A 28 19.94 -28.61 -19.96
N GLY A 29 20.44 -27.75 -20.86
CA GLY A 29 20.53 -27.99 -22.30
C GLY A 29 19.22 -27.84 -23.09
N LYS A 30 18.12 -27.43 -22.45
CA LYS A 30 16.87 -27.08 -23.12
C LYS A 30 16.78 -25.57 -23.32
N THR A 31 16.61 -25.14 -24.56
CA THR A 31 16.43 -23.74 -24.90
C THR A 31 14.94 -23.38 -24.94
N ASP A 32 14.58 -22.28 -24.29
CA ASP A 32 13.29 -21.62 -24.42
C ASP A 32 13.49 -20.20 -24.95
N GLN A 33 12.54 -19.72 -25.76
CA GLN A 33 12.56 -18.36 -26.29
C GLN A 33 11.15 -17.78 -26.28
N LYS A 34 11.02 -16.57 -25.76
CA LYS A 34 9.76 -15.82 -25.80
C LYS A 34 9.98 -14.40 -26.30
N ARG A 35 8.99 -13.89 -27.04
CA ARG A 35 8.83 -12.46 -27.35
C ARG A 35 7.65 -11.89 -26.61
N PHE A 36 7.71 -10.60 -26.30
CA PHE A 36 6.68 -9.92 -25.53
C PHE A 36 6.20 -8.67 -26.27
N LEU A 37 4.90 -8.51 -26.39
CA LEU A 37 4.24 -7.33 -26.93
C LEU A 37 3.51 -6.60 -25.82
N TRP A 38 3.45 -5.26 -25.92
CA TRP A 38 3.01 -4.39 -24.83
C TRP A 38 1.91 -3.43 -25.29
N GLN A 39 0.93 -3.20 -24.41
CA GLN A 39 -0.03 -2.11 -24.49
C GLN A 39 0.34 -1.07 -23.42
N GLY A 40 1.01 0.01 -23.82
CA GLY A 40 1.62 0.94 -22.87
C GLY A 40 2.69 0.22 -22.03
N LEU A 41 2.50 0.17 -20.71
CA LEU A 41 3.36 -0.56 -19.76
C LEU A 41 2.77 -1.92 -19.33
N ARG A 42 1.65 -2.34 -19.92
CA ARG A 42 1.01 -3.62 -19.60
C ARG A 42 1.37 -4.67 -20.65
N LEU A 43 1.77 -5.86 -20.20
CA LEU A 43 2.05 -6.99 -21.09
C LEU A 43 0.77 -7.29 -21.86
N LEU A 44 0.81 -7.29 -23.19
CA LEU A 44 -0.34 -7.59 -24.03
C LEU A 44 -0.30 -9.05 -24.47
N ARG A 45 0.86 -9.53 -24.93
CA ARG A 45 1.01 -10.86 -25.50
C ARG A 45 2.40 -11.41 -25.23
N GLU A 46 2.49 -12.70 -25.00
CA GLU A 46 3.73 -13.45 -25.14
C GLU A 46 3.66 -14.42 -26.32
N GLU A 47 4.78 -14.59 -27.01
CA GLU A 47 4.90 -15.45 -28.20
C GLU A 47 6.10 -16.37 -28.02
N GLY A 48 5.83 -17.67 -27.93
CA GLY A 48 6.82 -18.74 -28.02
C GLY A 48 6.87 -19.34 -29.44
N PRO A 49 7.65 -20.42 -29.64
CA PRO A 49 7.83 -21.01 -30.96
C PRO A 49 6.58 -21.63 -31.59
N GLU A 50 5.67 -22.19 -30.78
CA GLU A 50 4.47 -22.91 -31.25
C GLU A 50 3.15 -22.33 -30.71
N GLN A 51 3.23 -21.37 -29.79
CA GLN A 51 2.07 -20.86 -29.06
C GLN A 51 2.26 -19.39 -28.75
N SER A 52 1.14 -18.67 -28.77
CA SER A 52 1.04 -17.31 -28.24
C SER A 52 -0.08 -17.20 -27.23
N SER A 53 0.08 -16.30 -26.27
CA SER A 53 -0.91 -16.01 -25.25
C SER A 53 -1.19 -14.52 -25.19
N LEU A 54 -2.41 -14.13 -25.53
CA LEU A 54 -2.93 -12.77 -25.43
C LEU A 54 -3.60 -12.58 -24.07
N TYR A 55 -3.22 -11.54 -23.35
CA TYR A 55 -3.74 -11.22 -22.03
C TYR A 55 -4.78 -10.08 -22.10
N LEU A 56 -5.93 -10.33 -21.49
CA LEU A 56 -7.00 -9.36 -21.27
C LEU A 56 -7.03 -9.01 -19.78
N TYR A 57 -7.28 -7.75 -19.47
CA TYR A 57 -7.20 -7.20 -18.12
C TYR A 57 -8.43 -6.37 -17.82
N GLU A 58 -8.74 -6.19 -16.54
CA GLU A 58 -9.79 -5.27 -16.13
C GLU A 58 -9.46 -3.81 -16.56
N PRO A 59 -10.49 -2.97 -16.78
CA PRO A 59 -10.29 -1.58 -17.16
C PRO A 59 -9.45 -0.81 -16.14
N GLY A 60 -8.36 -0.18 -16.62
CA GLY A 60 -7.51 0.67 -15.79
C GLY A 60 -6.64 -0.05 -14.76
N SER A 61 -6.53 -1.38 -14.81
CA SER A 61 -5.72 -2.16 -13.87
C SER A 61 -4.72 -3.10 -14.57
N TYR A 62 -3.87 -3.74 -13.75
CA TYR A 62 -3.02 -4.86 -14.15
C TYR A 62 -3.58 -6.21 -13.69
N ALA A 63 -4.79 -6.26 -13.13
CA ALA A 63 -5.46 -7.50 -12.77
C ALA A 63 -5.90 -8.22 -14.04
N PRO A 64 -5.38 -9.43 -14.31
CA PRO A 64 -5.74 -10.17 -15.51
C PRO A 64 -7.17 -10.70 -15.38
N LEU A 65 -7.91 -10.64 -16.48
CA LEU A 65 -9.31 -11.07 -16.58
C LEU A 65 -9.42 -12.37 -17.35
N ALA A 66 -8.78 -12.44 -18.52
CA ALA A 66 -8.79 -13.63 -19.37
C ALA A 66 -7.49 -13.75 -20.18
N ARG A 67 -7.22 -14.96 -20.66
CA ARG A 67 -6.12 -15.25 -21.58
C ARG A 67 -6.64 -16.01 -22.79
N VAL A 68 -6.18 -15.64 -23.97
CA VAL A 68 -6.48 -16.34 -25.21
C VAL A 68 -5.20 -16.95 -25.75
N ASP A 69 -5.14 -18.27 -25.74
CA ASP A 69 -4.02 -19.04 -26.25
C ASP A 69 -4.31 -19.49 -27.68
N GLN A 70 -3.39 -19.18 -28.57
CA GLN A 70 -3.40 -19.63 -29.97
C GLN A 70 -2.18 -20.52 -30.18
N ARG A 71 -2.41 -21.73 -30.67
CA ARG A 71 -1.36 -22.71 -30.98
C ARG A 71 -1.30 -22.98 -32.48
N ASP A 72 -0.08 -23.08 -33.00
CA ASP A 72 0.13 -23.39 -34.42
C ASP A 72 -0.49 -24.75 -34.77
N GLY A 73 -1.30 -24.76 -35.84
CA GLY A 73 -2.00 -25.95 -36.32
C GLY A 73 -3.33 -26.26 -35.62
N GLU A 74 -3.70 -25.54 -34.54
CA GLU A 74 -5.05 -25.61 -33.96
C GLU A 74 -5.98 -24.60 -34.65
N VAL A 75 -7.20 -25.01 -34.98
CA VAL A 75 -8.19 -24.15 -35.65
C VAL A 75 -8.86 -23.19 -34.67
N GLU A 76 -9.03 -23.63 -33.43
CA GLU A 76 -9.72 -22.88 -32.39
C GLU A 76 -8.75 -22.39 -31.32
N ASN A 77 -8.99 -21.19 -30.82
CA ASN A 77 -8.23 -20.63 -29.70
C ASN A 77 -8.79 -21.17 -28.38
N ARG A 78 -7.91 -21.37 -27.40
CA ARG A 78 -8.30 -21.73 -26.03
C ARG A 78 -8.43 -20.48 -25.19
N ILE A 79 -9.53 -20.35 -24.47
CA ILE A 79 -9.79 -19.19 -23.60
C ILE A 79 -9.74 -19.66 -22.16
N TYR A 80 -9.02 -18.89 -21.34
CA TYR A 80 -8.90 -19.11 -19.92
C TYR A 80 -9.34 -17.87 -19.14
N TYR A 81 -9.95 -18.06 -17.98
CA TYR A 81 -10.44 -16.99 -17.11
C TYR A 81 -9.66 -16.98 -15.80
N PHE A 82 -9.21 -15.80 -15.38
CA PHE A 82 -8.47 -15.63 -14.14
C PHE A 82 -9.41 -15.37 -12.97
N HIS A 83 -9.09 -15.96 -11.82
CA HIS A 83 -9.70 -15.65 -10.54
C HIS A 83 -8.63 -15.08 -9.62
N THR A 84 -8.79 -13.82 -9.22
CA THR A 84 -7.75 -13.07 -8.51
C THR A 84 -8.12 -12.74 -7.07
N ASP A 85 -7.13 -12.45 -6.23
CA ASP A 85 -7.34 -11.83 -4.92
C ASP A 85 -7.71 -10.34 -5.01
N GLN A 86 -7.88 -9.68 -3.85
CA GLN A 86 -8.27 -8.25 -3.77
C GLN A 86 -7.24 -7.27 -4.35
N ILE A 87 -6.00 -7.70 -4.60
CA ILE A 87 -4.98 -6.88 -5.23
C ILE A 87 -4.68 -7.35 -6.66
N GLY A 88 -5.50 -8.23 -7.25
CA GLY A 88 -5.35 -8.67 -8.63
C GLY A 88 -4.31 -9.79 -8.84
N THR A 89 -3.88 -10.48 -7.78
CA THR A 89 -2.98 -11.64 -7.88
C THR A 89 -3.77 -12.85 -8.40
N PRO A 90 -3.36 -13.50 -9.51
CA PRO A 90 -3.97 -14.74 -9.96
C PRO A 90 -3.87 -15.84 -8.89
N LEU A 91 -5.00 -16.36 -8.44
CA LEU A 91 -5.07 -17.51 -7.52
C LEU A 91 -5.42 -18.80 -8.28
N GLU A 92 -6.32 -18.67 -9.25
CA GLU A 92 -6.83 -19.77 -10.07
C GLU A 92 -7.03 -19.32 -11.52
N MET A 93 -7.04 -20.29 -12.43
CA MET A 93 -7.40 -20.11 -13.82
C MET A 93 -8.28 -21.27 -14.27
N THR A 94 -9.40 -20.96 -14.93
CA THR A 94 -10.34 -21.96 -15.46
C THR A 94 -10.41 -21.93 -16.98
N ASP A 95 -10.71 -23.07 -17.60
CA ASP A 95 -11.06 -23.15 -19.03
C ASP A 95 -12.49 -22.64 -19.30
N ALA A 96 -12.96 -22.80 -20.55
CA ALA A 96 -14.28 -22.37 -20.99
C ALA A 96 -15.43 -23.19 -20.36
N GLU A 97 -15.14 -24.42 -19.94
CA GLU A 97 -16.06 -25.34 -19.27
C GLU A 97 -16.09 -25.13 -17.75
N GLY A 98 -15.22 -24.26 -17.21
CA GLY A 98 -15.13 -23.95 -15.79
C GLY A 98 -14.25 -24.91 -14.98
N GLN A 99 -13.46 -25.77 -15.64
CA GLN A 99 -12.50 -26.64 -14.97
C GLN A 99 -11.26 -25.84 -14.57
N ILE A 100 -10.75 -26.07 -13.36
CA ILE A 100 -9.53 -25.44 -12.89
C ILE A 100 -8.34 -26.08 -13.60
N VAL A 101 -7.62 -25.30 -14.40
CA VAL A 101 -6.44 -25.74 -15.17
C VAL A 101 -5.12 -25.23 -14.58
N TRP A 102 -5.20 -24.26 -13.67
CA TRP A 102 -4.06 -23.76 -12.92
C TRP A 102 -4.53 -23.18 -11.57
N GLN A 103 -3.80 -23.47 -10.48
CA GLN A 103 -4.11 -22.94 -9.15
C GLN A 103 -2.85 -22.86 -8.30
N ALA A 104 -2.62 -21.72 -7.64
CA ALA A 104 -1.47 -21.49 -6.79
C ALA A 104 -1.87 -20.97 -5.40
N LYS A 105 -1.08 -21.35 -4.39
CA LYS A 105 -1.08 -20.75 -3.05
C LYS A 105 0.18 -19.92 -2.86
N TYR A 106 0.03 -18.73 -2.32
CA TYR A 106 1.10 -17.76 -2.19
C TYR A 106 1.47 -17.51 -0.73
N ARG A 107 2.77 -17.29 -0.49
CA ARG A 107 3.25 -16.58 0.69
C ARG A 107 2.92 -15.09 0.59
N PRO A 108 2.95 -14.34 1.71
CA PRO A 108 2.56 -12.92 1.71
C PRO A 108 3.32 -12.03 0.72
N TRP A 109 4.54 -12.40 0.35
CA TRP A 109 5.39 -11.66 -0.58
C TRP A 109 5.38 -12.22 -2.00
N GLY A 110 4.36 -13.00 -2.36
CA GLY A 110 4.14 -13.43 -3.74
C GLY A 110 4.94 -14.66 -4.17
N ALA A 111 5.73 -15.26 -3.28
CA ALA A 111 6.35 -16.55 -3.55
C ALA A 111 5.28 -17.63 -3.61
N VAL A 112 5.30 -18.47 -4.65
CA VAL A 112 4.38 -19.61 -4.76
C VAL A 112 4.79 -20.64 -3.69
N GLU A 113 3.97 -20.80 -2.67
CA GLU A 113 4.14 -21.83 -1.64
C GLU A 113 3.82 -23.22 -2.21
N LYS A 114 2.74 -23.29 -2.99
CA LYS A 114 2.30 -24.55 -3.59
C LYS A 114 1.55 -24.28 -4.89
N LEU A 115 1.90 -25.03 -5.92
CA LEU A 115 1.13 -25.11 -7.15
C LEU A 115 0.21 -26.33 -7.06
N VAL A 116 -1.09 -26.08 -6.88
CA VAL A 116 -2.10 -27.13 -6.63
C VAL A 116 -2.53 -27.78 -7.94
N VAL A 117 -2.70 -26.97 -8.99
CA VAL A 117 -2.99 -27.41 -10.35
C VAL A 117 -2.04 -26.69 -11.31
N ASN A 118 -1.50 -27.41 -12.29
CA ASN A 118 -0.54 -26.87 -13.28
C ASN A 118 -0.65 -27.57 -14.63
N GLU A 119 -1.85 -27.62 -15.19
CA GLU A 119 -2.08 -28.21 -16.51
C GLU A 119 -1.66 -27.26 -17.62
N VAL A 120 -1.74 -25.95 -17.36
CA VAL A 120 -1.34 -24.90 -18.29
C VAL A 120 -0.36 -23.95 -17.60
N GLU A 121 0.70 -23.57 -18.32
CA GLU A 121 1.67 -22.60 -17.81
C GLU A 121 1.02 -21.24 -17.57
N GLN A 122 1.33 -20.61 -16.43
CA GLN A 122 0.85 -19.28 -16.07
C GLN A 122 1.91 -18.53 -15.22
N ASN A 123 2.47 -17.46 -15.80
CA ASN A 123 3.61 -16.73 -15.26
C ASN A 123 3.31 -15.35 -14.62
N LEU A 124 2.14 -14.76 -14.84
CA LEU A 124 1.67 -13.57 -14.11
C LEU A 124 1.66 -13.82 -12.59
N ARG A 125 2.04 -12.80 -11.83
CA ARG A 125 2.13 -12.82 -10.36
C ARG A 125 1.37 -11.61 -9.80
N PHE A 126 1.92 -10.88 -8.83
CA PHE A 126 1.34 -9.60 -8.43
C PHE A 126 1.21 -8.66 -9.64
N GLN A 127 0.37 -7.63 -9.51
CA GLN A 127 0.10 -6.70 -10.60
C GLN A 127 1.38 -6.20 -11.29
N GLY A 128 1.45 -6.44 -12.61
CA GLY A 128 2.58 -6.05 -13.46
C GLY A 128 3.77 -7.03 -13.47
N GLN A 129 3.74 -8.08 -12.65
CA GLN A 129 4.83 -9.04 -12.52
C GLN A 129 4.68 -10.25 -13.44
N TYR A 130 5.81 -10.69 -13.99
CA TYR A 130 5.95 -11.89 -14.80
C TYR A 130 7.06 -12.79 -14.20
N PHE A 131 6.75 -14.05 -13.92
CA PHE A 131 7.67 -15.03 -13.35
C PHE A 131 8.63 -15.61 -14.40
N ASP A 132 9.92 -15.54 -14.10
CA ASP A 132 10.98 -16.15 -14.89
C ASP A 132 11.52 -17.38 -14.17
N VAL A 133 11.10 -18.56 -14.63
CA VAL A 133 11.49 -19.86 -14.06
C VAL A 133 13.00 -20.06 -14.02
N GLU A 134 13.73 -19.48 -14.97
CA GLU A 134 15.19 -19.54 -15.06
C GLU A 134 15.92 -18.89 -13.88
N THR A 135 15.29 -17.93 -13.20
CA THR A 135 15.91 -17.17 -12.09
C THR A 135 15.11 -17.27 -10.80
N GLY A 136 13.85 -17.69 -10.86
CA GLY A 136 12.91 -17.60 -9.75
C GLY A 136 12.42 -16.18 -9.48
N LEU A 137 12.90 -15.18 -10.23
CA LEU A 137 12.55 -13.78 -10.02
C LEU A 137 11.29 -13.40 -10.79
N HIS A 138 10.68 -12.31 -10.33
CA HIS A 138 9.52 -11.70 -10.97
C HIS A 138 9.98 -10.44 -11.72
N TYR A 139 9.96 -10.47 -13.05
CA TYR A 139 10.15 -9.28 -13.86
C TYR A 139 9.00 -8.30 -13.67
N ASN A 140 9.30 -7.07 -13.27
CA ASN A 140 8.32 -6.01 -13.01
C ASN A 140 8.70 -4.73 -13.77
N THR A 141 8.65 -4.82 -15.10
CA THR A 141 8.98 -3.75 -16.08
C THR A 141 10.39 -3.17 -15.96
N PHE A 142 10.68 -2.39 -14.92
CA PHE A 142 11.96 -1.70 -14.75
C PHE A 142 12.90 -2.39 -13.75
N ARG A 143 12.38 -3.34 -12.96
CA ARG A 143 13.14 -4.04 -11.92
C ARG A 143 12.76 -5.50 -11.84
N TYR A 144 13.64 -6.29 -11.26
CA TYR A 144 13.38 -7.68 -10.88
C TYR A 144 13.08 -7.75 -9.39
N TYR A 145 11.98 -8.41 -9.05
CA TYR A 145 11.51 -8.62 -7.70
C TYR A 145 11.84 -10.04 -7.26
N ASP A 146 12.42 -10.17 -6.07
CA ASP A 146 12.65 -11.44 -5.41
C ASP A 146 11.51 -11.70 -4.41
N PRO A 147 10.63 -12.68 -4.70
CA PRO A 147 9.48 -12.97 -3.85
C PRO A 147 9.83 -13.71 -2.55
N GLU A 148 11.01 -14.34 -2.45
CA GLU A 148 11.43 -15.06 -1.23
C GLU A 148 11.79 -14.07 -0.11
N ILE A 149 12.40 -12.95 -0.47
CA ILE A 149 12.78 -11.88 0.48
C ILE A 149 11.90 -10.63 0.40
N GLY A 150 10.96 -10.60 -0.53
CA GLY A 150 9.92 -9.59 -0.64
C GLY A 150 10.42 -8.20 -1.07
N ARG A 151 11.41 -8.11 -1.96
CA ARG A 151 11.99 -6.82 -2.40
C ARG A 151 12.56 -6.87 -3.82
N PHE A 152 12.80 -5.70 -4.40
CA PHE A 152 13.58 -5.60 -5.63
C PHE A 152 15.06 -5.95 -5.38
N ILE A 153 15.71 -6.51 -6.40
CA ILE A 153 17.15 -6.84 -6.34
C ILE A 153 18.04 -5.68 -6.82
N THR A 154 17.44 -4.64 -7.39
CA THR A 154 18.11 -3.41 -7.83
C THR A 154 17.49 -2.19 -7.16
N GLN A 155 18.28 -1.12 -7.05
CA GLN A 155 17.82 0.17 -6.52
C GLN A 155 16.77 0.80 -7.44
N ASP A 156 15.90 1.62 -6.87
CA ASP A 156 14.90 2.39 -7.60
C ASP A 156 15.57 3.32 -8.63
N PRO A 157 15.26 3.21 -9.93
CA PRO A 157 15.85 4.05 -10.98
C PRO A 157 15.60 5.55 -10.79
N ILE A 158 14.54 5.95 -10.06
CA ILE A 158 14.27 7.36 -9.74
C ILE A 158 14.93 7.82 -8.43
N GLY A 159 15.75 6.95 -7.83
CA GLY A 159 16.53 7.24 -6.62
C GLY A 159 15.64 7.59 -5.43
N LEU A 160 16.11 8.53 -4.61
CA LEU A 160 15.42 8.98 -3.40
C LEU A 160 14.03 9.59 -3.65
N SER A 161 13.70 9.92 -4.90
CA SER A 161 12.33 10.32 -5.27
C SER A 161 11.32 9.20 -5.08
N GLY A 162 11.76 7.93 -5.12
CA GLY A 162 10.96 6.74 -4.81
C GLY A 162 10.82 6.44 -3.32
N GLY A 163 11.48 7.22 -2.46
CA GLY A 163 11.50 7.08 -1.00
C GLY A 163 12.84 6.58 -0.45
N ASP A 164 12.90 6.46 0.87
CA ASP A 164 14.16 6.20 1.59
C ASP A 164 14.67 4.76 1.43
N ASN A 165 13.77 3.81 1.10
CA ASN A 165 14.14 2.42 0.84
C ASN A 165 14.02 2.10 -0.67
N LEU A 166 15.18 2.18 -1.34
CA LEU A 166 15.29 2.00 -2.79
C LEU A 166 14.97 0.58 -3.29
N TYR A 167 14.80 -0.39 -2.41
CA TYR A 167 14.52 -1.79 -2.76
C TYR A 167 13.07 -2.20 -2.49
N LEU A 168 12.24 -1.30 -1.97
CA LEU A 168 10.87 -1.62 -1.56
C LEU A 168 9.95 -1.90 -2.77
N TYR A 169 9.15 -2.96 -2.71
CA TYR A 169 8.14 -3.27 -3.73
C TYR A 169 6.89 -2.39 -3.62
N ALA A 170 6.29 -2.32 -2.44
CA ALA A 170 5.13 -1.51 -2.17
C ALA A 170 5.14 -1.01 -0.73
N VAL A 171 4.58 0.18 -0.53
CA VAL A 171 4.31 0.75 0.80
C VAL A 171 3.19 -0.06 1.43
N ASN A 172 3.51 -1.00 2.31
CA ASN A 172 2.52 -1.85 2.95
C ASN A 172 2.04 -1.26 4.29
N SER A 173 1.04 -1.89 4.91
CA SER A 173 0.53 -1.48 6.22
C SER A 173 1.63 -1.45 7.30
N THR A 174 2.70 -2.25 7.20
CA THR A 174 3.86 -2.20 8.12
C THR A 174 4.75 -0.97 7.97
N SER A 175 4.68 -0.24 6.87
CA SER A 175 5.30 1.10 6.79
C SER A 175 4.48 2.17 7.52
N ARG A 176 3.18 1.90 7.72
CA ARG A 176 2.21 2.74 8.44
C ARG A 176 1.67 2.06 9.69
N ILE A 177 2.39 1.08 10.25
CA ILE A 177 2.04 0.58 11.56
C ILE A 177 2.27 1.70 12.54
N ASP A 178 1.34 1.77 13.49
CA ASP A 178 1.47 2.51 14.71
C ASP A 178 1.60 1.50 15.85
N PRO A 179 2.78 0.87 16.03
CA PRO A 179 2.96 -0.19 17.02
C PRO A 179 2.73 0.31 18.45
N LEU A 180 2.69 1.63 18.64
CA LEU A 180 2.56 2.29 19.93
C LEU A 180 1.19 2.93 20.17
N GLY A 181 0.30 3.01 19.17
CA GLY A 181 -0.97 3.73 19.31
C GLY A 181 -0.81 5.27 19.32
N LEU A 182 0.28 5.80 18.77
CA LEU A 182 0.65 7.22 18.72
C LEU A 182 0.56 7.83 17.30
N CYS A 183 -0.26 7.29 16.39
CA CYS A 183 -0.33 7.67 14.98
C CYS A 183 -0.78 9.12 14.80
N SER A 184 0.20 10.01 14.89
CA SER A 184 0.11 11.41 14.54
C SER A 184 1.50 11.85 14.06
N LYS A 185 2.22 11.01 13.30
CA LYS A 185 3.53 11.40 12.75
C LYS A 185 3.38 12.66 11.89
N ILE A 186 2.35 12.73 11.06
CA ILE A 186 2.11 13.88 10.16
C ILE A 186 1.73 15.12 10.97
N LEU A 187 0.67 15.06 11.80
CA LEU A 187 0.30 16.19 12.66
C LEU A 187 1.44 16.61 13.60
N SER A 188 2.17 15.67 14.23
CA SER A 188 3.32 15.99 15.09
C SER A 188 4.41 16.72 14.32
N SER A 189 4.74 16.29 13.10
CA SER A 189 5.72 16.96 12.26
C SER A 189 5.24 18.36 11.85
N ARG A 190 3.97 18.51 11.49
CA ARG A 190 3.40 19.81 11.11
C ARG A 190 3.35 20.78 12.28
N MET A 191 2.97 20.34 13.48
CA MET A 191 3.01 21.15 14.70
C MET A 191 4.43 21.64 15.04
N VAL A 192 5.44 20.77 14.94
CA VAL A 192 6.84 21.16 15.17
C VAL A 192 7.30 22.16 14.10
N ASN A 193 6.97 21.91 12.83
CA ASN A 193 7.32 22.80 11.73
C ASN A 193 6.62 24.17 11.82
N SER A 194 5.45 24.24 12.46
CA SER A 194 4.75 25.50 12.75
C SER A 194 5.25 26.20 14.02
N GLY A 195 6.32 25.70 14.65
CA GLY A 195 6.95 26.30 15.83
C GLY A 195 6.41 25.83 17.17
N ILE A 196 5.53 24.82 17.22
CA ILE A 196 5.06 24.25 18.49
C ILE A 196 6.11 23.26 18.99
N ALA A 197 6.80 23.62 20.08
CA ALA A 197 7.79 22.76 20.71
C ALA A 197 7.13 21.46 21.21
N ARG A 198 7.72 20.31 20.85
CA ARG A 198 7.28 19.00 21.34
C ARG A 198 7.95 18.68 22.67
N PRO A 199 7.20 18.57 23.79
CA PRO A 199 7.80 18.17 25.07
C PRO A 199 8.29 16.73 25.06
N ALA A 200 9.27 16.42 25.90
CA ALA A 200 9.70 15.04 26.14
C ALA A 200 8.54 14.18 26.65
N ASN A 201 8.50 12.90 26.24
CA ASN A 201 7.45 11.96 26.63
C ASN A 201 6.02 12.47 26.36
N SER A 202 5.82 13.20 25.27
CA SER A 202 4.50 13.63 24.80
C SER A 202 4.09 12.91 23.51
N ALA A 203 2.79 12.86 23.28
CA ALA A 203 2.15 12.38 22.07
C ALA A 203 1.31 13.49 21.45
N ALA A 204 1.34 13.61 20.13
CA ALA A 204 0.40 14.49 19.45
C ALA A 204 -1.01 13.87 19.49
N HIS A 205 -2.00 14.73 19.67
CA HIS A 205 -3.41 14.38 19.80
C HIS A 205 -4.22 15.30 18.90
N HIS A 206 -5.05 14.71 18.04
CA HIS A 206 -6.04 15.44 17.24
C HIS A 206 -7.23 15.81 18.13
N ILE A 207 -7.59 17.09 18.15
CA ILE A 207 -8.77 17.60 18.83
C ILE A 207 -10.03 17.03 18.16
N VAL A 208 -10.15 17.22 16.85
CA VAL A 208 -11.11 16.51 16.02
C VAL A 208 -10.45 15.22 15.53
N GLY A 209 -10.88 14.08 16.08
CA GLY A 209 -10.28 12.77 15.77
C GLY A 209 -10.31 12.43 14.28
N ASP A 210 -9.23 11.85 13.78
CA ASP A 210 -9.03 11.50 12.37
C ASP A 210 -9.75 10.21 11.94
N THR A 211 -9.75 9.21 12.81
CA THR A 211 -10.13 7.82 12.53
C THR A 211 -11.50 7.44 13.10
N SER A 212 -11.94 8.10 14.17
CA SER A 212 -13.23 7.80 14.81
C SER A 212 -14.39 8.15 13.89
N LYS A 213 -15.31 7.20 13.65
CA LYS A 213 -16.55 7.46 12.89
C LYS A 213 -17.43 8.52 13.56
N LEU A 214 -17.34 8.65 14.89
CA LEU A 214 -18.14 9.61 15.65
C LEU A 214 -17.69 11.07 15.43
N ALA A 215 -16.43 11.31 15.07
CA ALA A 215 -15.91 12.67 14.80
C ALA A 215 -16.22 13.18 13.38
N GLU A 216 -16.97 12.41 12.58
CA GLU A 216 -17.29 12.74 11.19
C GLU A 216 -18.02 14.09 11.01
N PRO A 217 -18.97 14.50 11.88
CA PRO A 217 -19.61 15.81 11.78
C PRO A 217 -18.62 16.98 11.85
N ALA A 218 -17.72 17.01 12.84
CA ALA A 218 -16.69 18.05 12.94
C ALA A 218 -15.71 18.00 11.76
N ARG A 219 -15.33 16.80 11.28
CA ARG A 219 -14.44 16.67 10.11
C ARG A 219 -15.07 17.26 8.84
N ARG A 220 -16.38 17.13 8.62
CA ARG A 220 -17.06 17.77 7.49
C ARG A 220 -16.93 19.30 7.55
N ILE A 221 -17.06 19.88 8.73
CA ILE A 221 -16.90 21.34 8.93
C ILE A 221 -15.45 21.78 8.69
N MET A 222 -14.47 21.02 9.19
CA MET A 222 -13.06 21.28 8.89
C MET A 222 -12.79 21.24 7.38
N ALA A 223 -13.26 20.19 6.69
CA ALA A 223 -13.12 20.04 5.25
C ALA A 223 -13.79 21.19 4.47
N LYS A 224 -15.01 21.58 4.86
CA LYS A 224 -15.74 22.75 4.31
C LYS A 224 -14.87 24.02 4.36
N HIS A 225 -14.12 24.22 5.45
CA HIS A 225 -13.26 25.38 5.65
C HIS A 225 -11.82 25.20 5.19
N LYS A 226 -11.50 24.07 4.53
CA LYS A 226 -10.15 23.70 4.09
C LYS A 226 -9.15 23.71 5.25
N ILE A 227 -9.57 23.20 6.41
CA ILE A 227 -8.70 22.91 7.53
C ILE A 227 -8.34 21.43 7.40
N ASP A 228 -7.07 21.17 7.13
CA ASP A 228 -6.57 19.80 7.00
C ASP A 228 -6.67 19.06 8.35
N ILE A 229 -6.93 17.75 8.33
CA ILE A 229 -7.06 16.99 9.59
C ILE A 229 -5.77 17.05 10.41
N ASP A 230 -4.62 17.08 9.74
CA ASP A 230 -3.29 17.23 10.33
C ASP A 230 -2.83 18.70 10.40
N ASP A 231 -3.74 19.67 10.28
CA ASP A 231 -3.42 21.08 10.51
C ASP A 231 -2.95 21.28 11.97
N PRO A 232 -1.86 22.01 12.24
CA PRO A 232 -1.42 22.31 13.60
C PRO A 232 -2.50 22.89 14.50
N ALA A 233 -3.47 23.61 13.93
CA ALA A 233 -4.62 24.15 14.65
C ALA A 233 -5.53 23.04 15.24
N ASN A 234 -5.54 21.84 14.66
CA ASN A 234 -6.28 20.69 15.17
C ASN A 234 -5.45 19.83 16.14
N GLY A 235 -4.21 20.23 16.45
CA GLY A 235 -3.29 19.43 17.26
C GLY A 235 -2.97 20.00 18.64
N VAL A 236 -2.64 19.10 19.56
CA VAL A 236 -2.05 19.40 20.85
C VAL A 236 -1.06 18.30 21.27
N PHE A 237 0.06 18.66 21.88
CA PHE A 237 0.95 17.69 22.52
C PHE A 237 0.47 17.43 23.93
N LEU A 238 0.10 16.18 24.21
CA LEU A 238 -0.33 15.76 25.53
C LEU A 238 0.65 14.74 26.13
N PRO A 239 0.77 14.71 27.46
CA PRO A 239 1.65 13.75 28.12
C PRO A 239 1.25 12.31 27.80
N ASN A 240 2.21 11.48 27.40
CA ASN A 240 1.96 10.07 27.12
C ASN A 240 2.08 9.21 28.40
N ARG A 241 1.76 7.92 28.30
CA ARG A 241 1.80 6.97 29.43
C ARG A 241 3.18 6.83 30.14
N ASN A 242 4.26 7.21 29.47
CA ASN A 242 5.63 7.13 30.01
C ASN A 242 6.09 8.47 30.61
N ASN A 243 5.24 9.50 30.59
CA ASN A 243 5.59 10.82 31.09
C ASN A 243 5.51 10.86 32.63
N THR A 244 6.67 11.02 33.27
CA THR A 244 6.83 11.15 34.72
C THR A 244 6.96 12.60 35.19
N ASP A 245 6.90 13.56 34.27
CA ASP A 245 6.97 15.00 34.58
C ASP A 245 5.56 15.54 34.86
N PHE A 246 5.24 15.68 36.15
CA PHE A 246 3.96 16.22 36.60
C PHE A 246 3.83 17.74 36.40
N ASN A 247 4.92 18.44 36.05
CA ASN A 247 4.86 19.85 35.68
C ASN A 247 4.45 20.05 34.22
N LEU A 248 4.51 18.99 33.39
CA LEU A 248 4.02 19.08 32.01
C LEU A 248 2.49 19.17 32.03
N PRO A 249 1.90 20.29 31.54
CA PRO A 249 0.47 20.49 31.56
C PRO A 249 -0.28 19.49 30.67
N GLY A 250 -1.53 19.24 31.03
CA GLY A 250 -2.49 18.52 30.23
C GLY A 250 -2.86 17.12 30.71
N ILE A 251 -4.06 16.71 30.30
CA ILE A 251 -4.61 15.38 30.54
C ILE A 251 -3.73 14.28 29.91
N ALA A 252 -3.62 13.13 30.56
CA ALA A 252 -2.90 12.00 30.01
C ALA A 252 -3.54 11.51 28.69
N HIS A 253 -2.73 11.41 27.64
CA HIS A 253 -3.17 10.86 26.37
C HIS A 253 -3.24 9.33 26.45
N ASN A 254 -4.43 8.78 26.26
CA ASN A 254 -4.73 7.35 26.41
C ASN A 254 -5.05 6.64 25.09
N GLY A 255 -5.03 7.34 23.94
CA GLY A 255 -5.29 6.81 22.60
C GLY A 255 -6.72 6.28 22.36
N LYS A 256 -7.57 6.22 23.40
CA LYS A 256 -8.97 5.79 23.34
C LYS A 256 -9.84 6.79 24.08
N HIS A 257 -10.74 7.43 23.35
CA HIS A 257 -11.62 8.45 23.90
C HIS A 257 -13.07 7.94 23.98
N PRO A 258 -13.83 8.32 25.02
CA PRO A 258 -15.23 7.97 25.14
C PRO A 258 -16.08 8.70 24.08
N ASN A 259 -17.24 8.14 23.72
CA ASN A 259 -18.14 8.75 22.75
C ASN A 259 -18.49 10.21 23.07
N VAL A 260 -18.72 10.50 24.35
CA VAL A 260 -19.03 11.84 24.88
C VAL A 260 -17.98 12.88 24.50
N TYR A 261 -16.69 12.51 24.42
CA TYR A 261 -15.66 13.43 23.96
C TYR A 261 -15.90 13.87 22.52
N PHE A 262 -16.16 12.90 21.62
CA PHE A 262 -16.42 13.19 20.21
C PHE A 262 -17.73 13.96 20.02
N GLU A 263 -18.76 13.64 20.80
CA GLU A 263 -20.05 14.34 20.80
C GLU A 263 -19.87 15.82 21.19
N ASN A 264 -19.20 16.10 22.32
CA ASN A 264 -18.94 17.47 22.77
C ASN A 264 -18.11 18.26 21.76
N VAL A 265 -17.03 17.68 21.22
CA VAL A 265 -16.20 18.36 20.21
C VAL A 265 -17.01 18.63 18.94
N ASN A 266 -17.87 17.70 18.50
CA ASN A 266 -18.76 17.94 17.37
C ASN A 266 -19.69 19.12 17.63
N GLU A 267 -20.36 19.16 18.78
CA GLU A 267 -21.28 20.23 19.15
C GLU A 267 -20.59 21.59 19.15
N MET A 268 -19.40 21.67 19.76
CA MET A 268 -18.60 22.91 19.81
C MET A 268 -18.19 23.39 18.40
N ILE A 269 -17.74 22.49 17.53
CA ILE A 269 -17.29 22.84 16.18
C ILE A 269 -18.47 23.23 15.27
N ILE A 270 -19.61 22.54 15.38
CA ILE A 270 -20.84 22.86 14.65
C ILE A 270 -21.37 24.23 15.10
N ALA A 271 -21.46 24.48 16.40
CA ALA A 271 -21.90 25.76 16.94
C ALA A 271 -20.97 26.90 16.50
N ALA A 272 -19.65 26.66 16.46
CA ALA A 272 -18.68 27.64 15.99
C ALA A 272 -18.84 27.99 14.50
N ASP A 273 -19.07 26.99 13.64
CA ASP A 273 -19.36 27.21 12.21
C ASP A 273 -20.62 28.06 12.03
N GLN A 274 -21.69 27.76 12.78
CA GLN A 274 -22.94 28.50 12.72
C GLN A 274 -22.80 29.94 13.24
N ALA A 275 -22.01 30.15 14.29
CA ALA A 275 -21.83 31.45 14.92
C ALA A 275 -20.94 32.41 14.12
N GLY A 276 -19.94 31.89 13.39
CA GLY A 276 -19.01 32.76 12.68
C GLY A 276 -18.07 32.08 11.70
N GLY A 277 -18.42 30.89 11.19
CA GLY A 277 -17.65 30.18 10.17
C GLY A 277 -16.20 29.88 10.58
N LYS A 278 -15.29 29.91 9.60
CA LYS A 278 -13.88 29.50 9.79
C LYS A 278 -13.18 30.21 10.97
N PRO A 279 -13.25 31.54 11.16
CA PRO A 279 -12.61 32.20 12.30
C PRO A 279 -13.07 31.66 13.66
N MET A 280 -14.37 31.40 13.82
CA MET A 280 -14.91 30.84 15.06
C MET A 280 -14.52 29.38 15.24
N VAL A 281 -14.48 28.58 14.17
CA VAL A 281 -13.98 27.20 14.23
C VAL A 281 -12.52 27.16 14.71
N MET A 282 -11.65 28.01 14.17
CA MET A 282 -10.24 28.09 14.59
C MET A 282 -10.13 28.51 16.06
N LYS A 283 -10.89 29.53 16.47
CA LYS A 283 -10.94 29.96 17.88
C LYS A 283 -11.42 28.85 18.81
N THR A 284 -12.41 28.07 18.41
CA THR A 284 -12.91 26.94 19.19
C THR A 284 -11.88 25.83 19.30
N LEU A 285 -11.13 25.51 18.24
CA LEU A 285 -10.01 24.56 18.31
C LEU A 285 -8.94 25.05 19.30
N ASP A 286 -8.61 26.34 19.29
CA ASP A 286 -7.67 26.92 20.26
C ASP A 286 -8.18 26.83 21.70
N ASN A 287 -9.47 27.11 21.94
CA ASN A 287 -10.08 26.98 23.26
C ASN A 287 -10.06 25.53 23.76
N ILE A 288 -10.41 24.57 22.91
CA ILE A 288 -10.35 23.15 23.23
C ILE A 288 -8.91 22.75 23.57
N ARG A 289 -7.92 23.20 22.78
CA ARG A 289 -6.50 22.97 23.09
C ARG A 289 -6.15 23.48 24.49
N SER A 290 -6.55 24.71 24.82
CA SER A 290 -6.28 25.31 26.13
C SER A 290 -6.90 24.51 27.27
N GLU A 291 -8.15 24.02 27.11
CA GLU A 291 -8.79 23.17 28.11
C GLU A 291 -8.08 21.82 28.29
N LEU A 292 -7.66 21.18 27.19
CA LEU A 292 -6.91 19.93 27.24
C LEU A 292 -5.57 20.09 27.98
N LEU A 293 -4.90 21.24 27.82
CA LEU A 293 -3.67 21.58 28.52
C LEU A 293 -3.90 22.00 29.98
N ALA A 294 -5.05 22.61 30.29
CA ALA A 294 -5.41 23.02 31.65
C ALA A 294 -5.90 21.84 32.51
N ALA A 295 -6.43 20.79 31.90
CA ALA A 295 -6.90 19.60 32.59
C ALA A 295 -5.78 18.90 33.36
N SER A 296 -6.10 18.40 34.56
CA SER A 296 -5.17 17.63 35.38
C SER A 296 -4.79 16.33 34.69
N ARG A 297 -3.62 15.78 35.04
CA ARG A 297 -3.09 14.56 34.43
C ARG A 297 -4.05 13.37 34.53
N ASP A 298 -4.79 13.28 35.63
CA ASP A 298 -5.73 12.23 36.03
C ASP A 298 -7.19 12.55 35.66
N SER A 299 -7.44 13.67 34.97
CA SER A 299 -8.77 14.01 34.48
C SER A 299 -9.35 12.89 33.60
N LYS A 300 -10.66 12.70 33.69
CA LYS A 300 -11.36 11.73 32.83
C LYS A 300 -11.81 12.42 31.55
N TRP A 301 -11.43 11.86 30.41
CA TRP A 301 -11.86 12.33 29.09
C TRP A 301 -13.39 12.49 28.94
N ALA A 302 -14.18 11.67 29.66
CA ALA A 302 -15.64 11.74 29.65
C ALA A 302 -16.24 12.98 30.35
N ASN A 303 -15.42 13.71 31.12
CA ASN A 303 -15.83 14.87 31.91
C ASN A 303 -15.31 16.19 31.32
N LEU A 304 -14.57 16.15 30.21
CA LEU A 304 -14.10 17.35 29.53
C LEU A 304 -15.26 18.03 28.80
N PHE A 305 -15.21 19.36 28.72
CA PHE A 305 -16.20 20.21 28.02
C PHE A 305 -17.63 20.11 28.58
N ARG A 306 -17.77 19.78 29.86
CA ARG A 306 -19.07 19.80 30.57
C ARG A 306 -19.34 21.15 31.23
#